data_AF-A0A398D6M0-F1
#
_entry.id   AF-A0A398D6M0-F1
#
_cell.length_a   1.000
_cell.length_b   1.000
_cell.length_c   1.000
_cell.angle_alpha   90.00
_cell.angle_beta   90.00
_cell.angle_gamma   90.00
#
_symmetry.space_group_name_H-M   'P 1'
#
loop_
_entity.id
_entity.type
_entity.pdbx_description
1 polymer ?
#
loop_
_entity_poly.entity_id
_entity_poly.type
_entity_poly.pdbx_seq_one_letter_code
_entity_poly.pdbx_strand_id
1 'polypeptide(L)' 'MSIMVANTVITLRMDNALKAQVDTVAKELGRSRAWVINKALVDYIEDVEDIEIAKQRMADPKDAVVSLNDAMAQL' A
#
# COMPACT_ATOMS: atom_id res chain seq x y z
N MET A 1 -24.42 -4.06 11.33
CA MET A 1 -24.81 -3.60 9.98
C MET A 1 -23.70 -4.04 9.04
N SER A 2 -23.91 -5.11 8.27
CA SER A 2 -22.88 -5.64 7.37
C SER A 2 -22.77 -4.69 6.18
N ILE A 3 -21.67 -3.94 6.09
CA ILE A 3 -21.39 -3.14 4.90
C ILE A 3 -21.05 -4.14 3.81
N MET A 4 -22.00 -4.42 2.92
CA MET A 4 -21.68 -5.07 1.65
C MET A 4 -20.74 -4.13 0.89
N VAL A 5 -19.46 -4.47 0.83
CA VAL A 5 -18.50 -3.76 0.00
C VAL A 5 -18.92 -3.99 -1.46
N ALA A 6 -19.48 -2.95 -2.08
CA ALA A 6 -19.89 -3.01 -3.47
C ALA A 6 -18.64 -3.03 -4.36
N ASN A 7 -18.47 -4.11 -5.13
CA ASN A 7 -17.40 -4.17 -6.13
C ASN A 7 -17.76 -3.25 -7.31
N THR A 8 -16.83 -2.35 -7.65
CA THR A 8 -16.96 -1.44 -8.79
C THR A 8 -15.98 -1.85 -9.88
N VAL A 9 -16.42 -1.83 -11.13
CA VAL A 9 -15.55 -2.06 -12.29
C VAL A 9 -14.94 -0.74 -12.73
N ILE A 10 -13.62 -0.70 -12.82
CA ILE A 10 -12.87 0.42 -13.39
C ILE A 10 -12.16 -0.04 -14.66
N THR A 11 -12.05 0.86 -15.64
CA THR A 11 -11.23 0.64 -16.84
C THR A 11 -9.99 1.51 -16.74
N LEU A 12 -8.82 0.91 -16.92
CA LEU A 12 -7.52 1.58 -16.88
C LEU A 12 -6.74 1.28 -18.15
N ARG A 13 -5.87 2.20 -18.55
CA ARG A 13 -4.87 1.96 -19.60
C ARG A 13 -3.58 1.46 -18.94
N MET A 14 -2.98 0.46 -19.55
CA MET A 14 -1.77 -0.20 -19.09
C MET A 14 -0.94 -0.54 -20.32
N ASP A 15 0.37 -0.35 -20.23
CA ASP A 15 1.28 -0.78 -21.29
C ASP A 15 1.39 -2.31 -21.35
N ASN A 16 1.86 -2.83 -22.49
CA ASN A 16 1.93 -4.27 -22.71
C ASN A 16 2.94 -4.97 -21.78
N ALA A 17 3.99 -4.27 -21.35
CA ALA A 17 5.02 -4.85 -20.49
C ALA A 17 4.49 -5.04 -19.06
N LEU A 18 3.80 -4.05 -18.52
CA LEU A 18 3.16 -4.13 -17.21
C LEU A 18 2.04 -5.17 -17.22
N LYS A 19 1.25 -5.25 -18.30
CA LYS A 19 0.26 -6.31 -18.45
C LYS A 19 0.91 -7.71 -18.40
N ALA A 20 2.03 -7.91 -19.10
CA ALA A 20 2.73 -9.19 -19.09
C ALA A 20 3.25 -9.56 -17.69
N GLN A 21 3.75 -8.57 -16.92
CA GLN A 21 4.15 -8.79 -15.53
C GLN A 21 2.97 -9.22 -14.65
N VAL A 22 1.83 -8.53 -14.77
CA VAL A 22 0.59 -8.90 -14.05
C VAL A 22 0.12 -10.31 -14.42
N ASP A 23 0.19 -10.67 -15.70
CA ASP A 23 -0.17 -12.01 -16.17
C ASP A 23 0.75 -13.09 -15.55
N THR A 24 2.06 -12.84 -15.48
CA THR A 24 3.04 -13.74 -14.83
C THR A 24 2.75 -13.92 -13.34
N VAL A 25 2.60 -12.81 -12.60
CA VAL A 25 2.34 -12.85 -11.15
C VAL A 25 1.01 -13.55 -10.86
N ALA A 26 -0.03 -13.25 -11.64
CA ALA A 26 -1.33 -13.91 -11.48
C ALA A 26 -1.23 -15.42 -11.68
N LYS A 27 -0.45 -15.87 -12.67
CA LYS A 27 -0.20 -17.29 -12.93
C LYS A 27 0.57 -17.96 -11.80
N GLU A 28 1.65 -17.35 -11.33
CA GLU A 28 2.49 -17.89 -10.26
C GLU A 28 1.73 -18.00 -8.93
N LEU A 29 0.87 -17.03 -8.63
CA LEU A 29 0.06 -17.02 -7.41
C LEU A 29 -1.23 -17.85 -7.51
N GLY A 30 -1.59 -18.33 -8.71
CA GLY A 30 -2.89 -18.99 -8.94
C GLY A 30 -4.08 -18.07 -8.68
N ARG A 31 -3.94 -16.76 -8.94
CA ARG A 31 -4.95 -15.73 -8.67
C ARG A 31 -5.42 -15.06 -9.96
N SER A 32 -6.53 -14.32 -9.88
CA SER A 32 -6.99 -13.50 -10.99
C SER A 32 -6.14 -12.24 -11.13
N ARG A 33 -6.03 -11.71 -12.35
CA ARG A 33 -5.35 -10.43 -12.61
C ARG A 33 -5.99 -9.29 -11.83
N ALA A 34 -7.32 -9.29 -11.71
CA ALA A 34 -8.05 -8.32 -10.91
C ALA A 34 -7.64 -8.37 -9.43
N TRP A 35 -7.43 -9.57 -8.88
CA TRP A 35 -6.94 -9.73 -7.51
C TRP A 35 -5.53 -9.16 -7.36
N VAL A 36 -4.62 -9.47 -8.28
CA VAL A 36 -3.23 -8.95 -8.25
C VAL A 36 -3.23 -7.42 -8.33
N ILE A 37 -3.99 -6.84 -9.27
CA ILE A 37 -4.10 -5.39 -9.43
C ILE A 37 -4.69 -4.74 -8.18
N ASN A 38 -5.74 -5.33 -7.61
CA ASN A 38 -6.37 -4.79 -6.41
C ASN A 38 -5.42 -4.84 -5.20
N LYS A 39 -4.71 -5.96 -5.00
CA LYS A 39 -3.73 -6.10 -3.93
C LYS A 39 -2.59 -5.09 -4.08
N ALA A 40 -2.03 -4.96 -5.27
CA ALA A 40 -0.97 -3.98 -5.55
C ALA A 40 -1.42 -2.53 -5.30
N LEU A 41 -2.68 -2.20 -5.59
CA LEU A 41 -3.23 -0.86 -5.30
C LEU A 41 -3.42 -0.63 -3.80
N VAL A 42 -3.90 -1.62 -3.05
CA VAL A 42 -4.02 -1.53 -1.59
C VAL A 42 -2.64 -1.30 -0.98
N ASP A 43 -1.67 -2.14 -1.32
CA ASP A 43 -0.31 -2.07 -0.78
C ASP A 43 0.35 -0.72 -1.13
N TYR A 44 0.17 -0.23 -2.37
CA TYR A 44 0.68 1.08 -2.78
C TYR A 44 0.05 2.25 -2.01
N ILE A 45 -1.25 2.20 -1.72
CA ILE A 45 -1.92 3.26 -0.96
C ILE A 45 -1.44 3.25 0.49
N GLU A 46 -1.34 2.08 1.12
CA GLU A 46 -0.80 1.93 2.47
C GLU A 46 0.62 2.51 2.57
N ASP A 47 1.50 2.19 1.61
CA ASP A 47 2.86 2.74 1.56
C ASP A 47 2.87 4.29 1.44
N VAL A 48 1.96 4.86 0.65
CA VAL A 48 1.84 6.32 0.51
C VAL A 48 1.34 6.96 1.82
N GLU A 49 0.37 6.35 2.48
CA GLU A 49 -0.15 6.84 3.76
C GLU A 49 0.93 6.86 4.85
N ASP A 50 1.75 5.81 4.93
CA ASP A 50 2.88 5.73 5.85
C ASP A 50 3.90 6.85 5.60
N ILE A 51 4.22 7.13 4.34
CA ILE A 51 5.12 8.23 3.96
C ILE A 51 4.54 9.59 4.37
N GLU A 52 3.26 9.82 4.16
CA GLU A 52 2.63 11.09 4.53
C GLU A 52 2.56 11.28 6.04
N ILE A 53 2.28 10.22 6.81
CA ILE A 53 2.34 10.26 8.27
C ILE A 53 3.77 10.57 8.74
N ALA A 54 4.79 9.93 8.15
CA ALA A 54 6.18 10.21 8.49
C ALA A 54 6.55 11.68 8.22
N LYS A 55 6.13 12.24 7.08
CA LYS A 55 6.36 13.67 6.77
C LYS A 55 5.66 14.59 7.77
N GLN A 56 4.42 14.28 8.15
CA GLN A 56 3.68 15.06 9.14
C GLN A 56 4.40 15.07 10.49
N ARG A 57 4.88 13.91 10.96
CA ARG A 57 5.68 13.79 12.18
C ARG A 57 6.98 14.58 12.09
N MET A 58 7.72 14.45 11.00
CA MET A 58 8.96 15.21 10.78
C MET A 58 8.74 16.73 10.77
N ALA A 59 7.57 17.19 10.30
CA ALA A 59 7.23 18.60 10.26
C ALA A 59 6.62 19.12 11.58
N ASP A 60 6.24 18.25 12.52
CA ASP A 60 5.65 18.65 13.79
C ASP A 60 6.75 19.01 14.80
N PRO A 61 6.94 20.30 15.14
CA PRO A 61 7.95 20.71 16.12
C PRO A 61 7.63 20.27 17.54
N LYS A 62 6.43 19.72 17.80
CA LYS A 62 6.05 19.12 19.08
C LYS A 62 6.43 17.64 19.17
N ASP A 63 6.79 17.01 18.05
CA ASP A 63 7.27 15.63 18.07
C ASP A 63 8.70 15.63 18.61
N ALA A 64 8.86 15.10 19.83
CA ALA A 64 10.13 15.14 20.53
C ALA A 64 11.12 14.19 19.84
N VAL A 65 12.29 14.70 19.48
CA VAL A 65 13.39 13.85 18.99
C VAL A 65 13.90 13.01 20.16
N VAL A 66 13.66 11.70 20.10
CA VAL A 66 14.11 10.73 21.10
C VAL A 66 15.40 10.05 20.61
N SER A 67 16.36 9.83 21.51
CA SER A 67 17.58 9.10 21.16
C SER A 67 17.31 7.60 21.02
N LEU A 68 18.15 6.89 20.26
CA LEU A 68 18.00 5.44 20.09
C LEU A 68 18.03 4.69 21.44
N ASN A 69 18.85 5.15 22.39
CA ASN A 69 18.96 4.55 23.72
C ASN A 69 17.65 4.70 24.51
N ASP A 70 17.03 5.88 24.44
CA ASP A 70 15.78 6.17 25.15
C ASP A 70 14.58 5.42 24.54
N ALA A 71 14.59 5.22 23.22
CA ALA A 71 13.58 4.42 22.53
C ALA A 71 13.69 2.93 22.89
N MET A 72 14.91 2.38 22.92
CA MET A 72 15.14 0.97 23.27
C MET A 72 14.84 0.67 24.74
N ALA A 73 14.97 1.66 25.65
CA ALA A 73 14.63 1.49 27.06
C ALA A 73 13.12 1.37 27.33
N GLN A 74 12.26 1.63 26.34
CA GLN A 74 10.80 1.61 26.44
C GLN A 74 10.16 0.37 25.79
N LEU A 75 10.96 -0.53 25.21
CA LEU A 75 10.54 -1.82 24.63
C LEU A 75 10.72 -2.96 25.65
#